data_AF-A0A2E0XS26-F1
#
_entry.id   AF-A0A2E0XS26-F1
#
_cell.length_a   1.000
_cell.length_b   1.000
_cell.length_c   1.000
_cell.angle_alpha   90.00
_cell.angle_beta   90.00
_cell.angle_gamma   90.00
#
_symmetry.space_group_name_H-M   'P 1'
#
loop_
_entity.id
_entity.type
_entity.pdbx_description
1 polymer ?
#
loop_
_entity_poly.entity_id
_entity_poly.type
_entity_poly.pdbx_seq_one_letter_code
_entity_poly.pdbx_strand_id
1 'polypeptide(L)'
;MLSEGWTTLIWVLTFYEMCWLLSGCAATANAVSTSQSQSQGTDLGSDLDRGLRLLKQKRYHQAAPWLQQALVVDPDSATAHAALGWAYYNLGQFKSALAEAEIVIDLEPNHPDLPLLIRYLRQHR
;
A
#
# COMPACT_ATOMS: atom_id res chain seq x y z
N MET A 1 38.50 10.26 66.70
CA MET A 1 37.64 9.06 66.63
C MET A 1 36.62 9.33 65.54
N LEU A 2 36.70 8.58 64.44
CA LEU A 2 36.12 8.90 63.13
C LEU A 2 34.67 8.41 63.03
N SER A 3 33.71 9.32 62.81
CA SER A 3 32.31 8.95 62.56
C SER A 3 31.58 9.95 61.66
N GLU A 4 31.97 10.09 60.39
CA GLU A 4 31.22 10.91 59.41
C GLU A 4 31.16 10.24 58.01
N GLY A 5 31.38 8.92 57.93
CA GLY A 5 31.41 8.20 56.64
C GLY A 5 30.06 7.64 56.16
N TRP A 6 29.04 7.59 57.03
CA TRP A 6 27.81 6.83 56.78
C TRP A 6 26.63 7.69 56.33
N THR A 7 26.66 9.00 56.59
CA THR A 7 25.60 9.95 56.19
C THR A 7 25.65 10.26 54.70
N THR A 8 26.83 10.28 54.08
CA THR A 8 27.00 10.48 52.63
C THR A 8 26.50 9.29 51.79
N LEU A 9 26.61 8.06 52.33
CA LEU A 9 26.11 6.84 51.67
C LEU A 9 24.58 6.79 51.56
N ILE A 10 23.87 7.34 52.56
CA ILE A 10 22.40 7.37 52.57
C ILE A 10 21.84 8.29 51.48
N TRP A 11 22.49 9.44 51.23
CA TRP A 11 22.08 10.34 50.15
C TRP A 11 22.31 9.74 48.75
N VAL A 12 23.38 8.98 48.53
CA VAL A 12 23.66 8.35 47.23
C VAL A 12 22.65 7.24 46.92
N LEU A 13 22.22 6.48 47.93
CA LEU A 13 21.20 5.43 47.78
C LEU A 13 19.79 6.01 47.59
N THR A 14 19.41 7.08 48.29
CA THR A 14 18.10 7.73 48.08
C THR A 14 18.03 8.50 46.76
N PHE A 15 19.14 9.03 46.25
CA PHE A 15 19.18 9.68 44.93
C PHE A 15 19.01 8.69 43.77
N TYR A 16 19.51 7.46 43.89
CA TYR A 16 19.39 6.42 42.86
C TYR A 16 17.98 5.82 42.80
N GLU A 17 17.31 5.63 43.93
CA GLU A 17 15.96 5.06 44.00
C GLU A 17 14.86 6.04 43.50
N MET A 18 15.07 7.35 43.64
CA MET A 18 14.16 8.37 43.07
C MET A 18 14.34 8.58 41.56
N CYS A 19 15.45 8.12 40.98
CA CYS A 19 15.67 8.16 39.53
C CYS A 19 14.94 7.02 38.80
N TRP A 20 14.61 5.93 39.50
CA TRP A 20 13.85 4.79 38.95
C TRP A 20 12.36 5.10 38.73
N LEU A 21 11.80 6.07 39.44
CA LEU A 21 10.39 6.50 39.28
C LEU A 21 10.17 7.54 38.17
N LEU A 22 11.24 8.12 37.60
CA LEU A 22 11.17 9.08 36.48
C LEU A 22 11.76 8.55 35.16
N SER A 23 12.58 7.49 35.19
CA SER A 23 13.08 6.80 33.98
C SER A 23 12.15 5.71 33.42
N GLY A 24 10.91 5.65 33.90
CA GLY A 24 9.87 4.71 33.42
C GLY A 24 8.94 5.24 32.32
N CYS A 25 9.11 6.47 31.82
CA CYS A 25 8.22 7.10 30.82
C CYS A 25 8.99 7.75 29.66
N ALA A 26 9.87 7.03 28.96
CA ALA A 26 10.48 7.54 27.72
C ALA A 26 10.86 6.44 26.70
N ALA A 27 10.07 5.37 26.64
CA ALA A 27 9.98 4.50 25.46
C ALA A 27 8.50 4.56 25.06
N THR A 28 8.05 5.07 23.92
CA THR A 28 8.64 5.21 22.59
C THR A 28 7.89 6.31 21.85
N ALA A 29 8.56 7.27 21.23
CA ALA A 29 7.96 8.06 20.15
C ALA A 29 9.05 8.47 19.16
N ASN A 30 9.62 7.44 18.52
CA ASN A 30 10.43 7.64 17.33
C ASN A 30 9.58 8.39 16.29
N ALA A 31 10.21 9.40 15.71
CA ALA A 31 9.70 10.16 14.58
C ALA A 31 9.34 9.23 13.40
N VAL A 32 8.04 9.12 13.09
CA VAL A 32 7.54 9.00 11.72
C VAL A 32 6.29 9.85 11.62
N SER A 33 6.47 11.06 11.11
CA SER A 33 5.44 11.85 10.47
C SER A 33 5.07 11.19 9.14
N THR A 34 4.20 10.18 9.14
CA THR A 34 3.43 9.78 7.95
C THR A 34 2.19 8.98 8.33
N SER A 35 1.01 9.58 8.12
CA SER A 35 -0.29 8.93 7.90
C SER A 35 -0.73 7.81 8.86
N GLN A 36 -1.23 8.17 10.04
CA GLN A 36 -2.41 7.47 10.57
C GLN A 36 -3.63 7.92 9.77
N SER A 37 -3.92 7.21 8.69
CA SER A 37 -5.29 6.93 8.27
C SER A 37 -5.37 5.41 8.18
N GLN A 38 -5.91 4.82 9.23
CA GLN A 38 -6.36 3.43 9.23
C GLN A 38 -7.48 3.28 8.19
N SER A 39 -7.26 2.45 7.17
CA SER A 39 -8.30 1.66 6.52
C SER A 39 -7.75 0.27 6.19
N GLN A 40 -7.32 -0.43 7.23
CA GLN A 40 -7.08 -1.87 7.16
C GLN A 40 -8.46 -2.55 7.10
N GLY A 41 -8.94 -2.76 5.88
CA GLY A 41 -10.29 -3.22 5.56
C GLY A 41 -10.91 -2.25 4.56
N THR A 42 -11.08 -2.69 3.31
CA THR A 42 -11.57 -1.93 2.13
C THR A 42 -10.55 -1.05 1.37
N ASP A 43 -9.29 -1.45 1.27
CA ASP A 43 -8.30 -0.74 0.41
C ASP A 43 -8.46 -1.05 -1.10
N LEU A 44 -9.37 -1.94 -1.48
CA LEU A 44 -9.68 -2.27 -2.89
C LEU A 44 -9.87 -1.00 -3.73
N GLY A 45 -10.71 -0.08 -3.25
CA GLY A 45 -10.98 1.17 -3.93
C GLY A 45 -9.75 2.08 -3.98
N SER A 46 -8.93 2.10 -2.93
CA SER A 46 -7.78 3.00 -2.85
C SER A 46 -6.64 2.57 -3.79
N ASP A 47 -6.40 1.27 -3.91
CA ASP A 47 -5.39 0.68 -4.80
C ASP A 47 -5.83 0.72 -6.27
N LEU A 48 -7.11 0.40 -6.54
CA LEU A 48 -7.70 0.54 -7.87
C LEU A 48 -7.65 2.00 -8.32
N ASP A 49 -8.10 2.93 -7.49
CA ASP A 49 -8.07 4.36 -7.81
C ASP A 49 -6.65 4.86 -8.04
N ARG A 50 -5.67 4.34 -7.29
CA ARG A 50 -4.26 4.67 -7.47
C ARG A 50 -3.74 4.13 -8.80
N GLY A 51 -4.05 2.90 -9.15
CA GLY A 51 -3.75 2.30 -10.45
C GLY A 51 -4.34 3.11 -11.60
N LEU A 52 -5.62 3.48 -11.50
CA LEU A 52 -6.33 4.30 -12.49
C LEU A 52 -5.73 5.70 -12.63
N ARG A 53 -5.32 6.35 -11.53
CA ARG A 53 -4.60 7.64 -11.59
C ARG A 53 -3.26 7.51 -12.30
N LEU A 54 -2.51 6.44 -12.04
CA LEU A 54 -1.23 6.20 -12.70
C LEU A 54 -1.40 5.89 -14.21
N LEU A 55 -2.47 5.18 -14.59
CA LEU A 55 -2.84 4.98 -15.99
C LEU A 55 -3.10 6.32 -16.71
N LYS A 56 -3.88 7.21 -16.09
CA LYS A 56 -4.13 8.56 -16.62
C LYS A 56 -2.84 9.37 -16.78
N GLN A 57 -1.88 9.18 -15.88
CA GLN A 57 -0.54 9.77 -15.96
C GLN A 57 0.39 9.05 -16.96
N LYS A 58 -0.09 8.04 -17.68
CA LYS A 58 0.71 7.19 -18.59
C LYS A 58 1.88 6.46 -17.93
N ARG A 59 1.81 6.27 -16.60
CA ARG A 59 2.83 5.57 -15.80
C ARG A 59 2.49 4.09 -15.70
N TYR A 60 2.41 3.41 -16.84
CA TYR A 60 1.90 2.03 -16.95
C TYR A 60 2.68 1.02 -16.11
N HIS A 61 4.02 1.13 -16.09
CA HIS A 61 4.90 0.25 -15.33
C HIS A 61 4.67 0.35 -13.81
N GLN A 62 4.16 1.49 -13.34
CA GLN A 62 3.82 1.69 -11.94
C GLN A 62 2.35 1.37 -11.68
N ALA A 63 1.46 1.57 -12.66
CA ALA A 63 0.04 1.26 -12.54
C ALA A 63 -0.22 -0.24 -12.39
N ALA A 64 0.45 -1.07 -13.19
CA ALA A 64 0.25 -2.52 -13.21
C ALA A 64 0.32 -3.17 -11.81
N PRO A 65 1.36 -2.96 -10.96
CA PRO A 65 1.41 -3.58 -9.65
C PRO A 65 0.28 -3.13 -8.70
N TRP A 66 -0.14 -1.87 -8.76
CA TRP A 66 -1.28 -1.40 -7.95
C TRP A 66 -2.60 -2.04 -8.39
N LEU A 67 -2.79 -2.22 -9.71
CA LEU A 67 -3.97 -2.90 -10.25
C LEU A 67 -3.96 -4.40 -9.91
N GLN A 68 -2.79 -5.04 -9.92
CA GLN A 68 -2.64 -6.42 -9.47
C GLN A 68 -2.96 -6.56 -7.97
N GLN A 69 -2.55 -5.61 -7.14
CA GLN A 69 -2.92 -5.60 -5.72
C GLN A 69 -4.44 -5.44 -5.54
N ALA A 70 -5.08 -4.57 -6.33
CA ALA A 70 -6.54 -4.45 -6.32
C ALA A 70 -7.21 -5.80 -6.66
N LEU A 71 -6.68 -6.54 -7.64
CA LEU A 71 -7.15 -7.89 -8.00
C LEU A 71 -6.89 -8.96 -6.93
N VAL A 72 -5.90 -8.79 -6.06
CA VAL A 72 -5.71 -9.70 -4.91
C VAL A 72 -6.85 -9.54 -3.89
N VAL A 73 -7.40 -8.33 -3.78
CA VAL A 73 -8.50 -8.03 -2.86
C VAL A 73 -9.85 -8.37 -3.48
N ASP A 74 -10.05 -8.04 -4.76
CA ASP A 74 -11.23 -8.39 -5.54
C ASP A 74 -10.82 -8.98 -6.90
N PRO A 75 -10.68 -10.31 -6.96
CA PRO A 75 -10.32 -11.02 -8.17
C PRO A 75 -11.37 -10.92 -9.29
N ASP A 76 -12.61 -10.55 -8.98
CA ASP A 76 -13.72 -10.51 -9.93
C ASP A 76 -14.02 -9.07 -10.39
N SER A 77 -13.11 -8.13 -10.11
CA SER A 77 -13.27 -6.74 -10.50
C SER A 77 -13.01 -6.54 -11.99
N ALA A 78 -14.08 -6.51 -12.79
CA ALA A 78 -14.02 -6.23 -14.23
C ALA A 78 -13.31 -4.90 -14.54
N THR A 79 -13.47 -3.88 -13.69
CA THR A 79 -12.80 -2.59 -13.85
C THR A 79 -11.28 -2.69 -13.65
N ALA A 80 -10.83 -3.46 -12.65
CA ALA A 80 -9.41 -3.67 -12.39
C ALA A 80 -8.74 -4.49 -13.51
N HIS A 81 -9.41 -5.54 -14.00
CA HIS A 81 -8.94 -6.31 -15.17
C HIS A 81 -8.87 -5.45 -16.43
N ALA A 82 -9.89 -4.64 -16.73
CA ALA A 82 -9.88 -3.74 -17.89
C ALA A 82 -8.73 -2.71 -17.80
N ALA A 83 -8.54 -2.12 -16.62
CA ALA A 83 -7.44 -1.20 -16.34
C ALA A 83 -6.06 -1.86 -16.51
N LEU A 84 -5.90 -3.09 -16.01
CA LEU A 84 -4.66 -3.86 -16.13
C LEU A 84 -4.38 -4.23 -17.59
N GLY A 85 -5.41 -4.61 -18.34
CA GLY A 85 -5.34 -4.83 -19.78
C GLY A 85 -4.85 -3.60 -20.54
N TRP A 86 -5.36 -2.41 -20.20
CA TRP A 86 -4.85 -1.14 -20.73
C TRP A 86 -3.40 -0.85 -20.34
N ALA A 87 -3.01 -1.15 -19.09
CA ALA A 87 -1.63 -1.01 -18.66
C ALA A 87 -0.70 -1.89 -19.51
N TYR A 88 -1.04 -3.16 -19.68
CA TYR A 88 -0.26 -4.11 -20.47
C TYR A 88 -0.20 -3.75 -21.96
N TYR A 89 -1.31 -3.29 -22.55
CA TYR A 89 -1.34 -2.82 -23.93
C TYR A 89 -0.31 -1.70 -24.15
N ASN A 90 -0.28 -0.71 -23.27
CA ASN A 90 0.66 0.41 -23.38
C ASN A 90 2.11 0.01 -23.04
N LEU A 91 2.32 -1.09 -22.32
CA LEU A 91 3.62 -1.70 -22.10
C LEU A 91 4.08 -2.59 -23.27
N GLY A 92 3.27 -2.75 -24.32
CA GLY A 92 3.54 -3.63 -25.46
C GLY A 92 3.31 -5.11 -25.17
N GLN A 93 2.72 -5.44 -24.01
CA GLN A 93 2.43 -6.80 -23.58
C GLN A 93 1.04 -7.23 -24.08
N PHE A 94 0.87 -7.30 -25.41
CA PHE A 94 -0.44 -7.53 -26.03
C PHE A 94 -1.06 -8.89 -25.67
N LYS A 95 -0.23 -9.92 -25.45
CA LYS A 95 -0.71 -11.24 -25.01
C LYS A 95 -1.34 -11.19 -23.63
N SER A 96 -0.68 -10.53 -22.67
CA SER A 96 -1.22 -10.36 -21.31
C SER A 96 -2.47 -9.50 -21.34
N ALA A 97 -2.47 -8.41 -22.12
CA ALA A 97 -3.64 -7.55 -22.27
C ALA A 97 -4.86 -8.28 -22.87
N LEU A 98 -4.65 -9.22 -23.79
CA LEU A 98 -5.72 -10.07 -24.34
C LEU A 98 -6.30 -11.00 -23.28
N ALA A 99 -5.44 -11.64 -22.48
CA ALA A 99 -5.90 -12.51 -21.39
C ALA A 99 -6.74 -11.73 -20.36
N GLU A 100 -6.33 -10.52 -19.98
CA GLU A 100 -7.15 -9.67 -19.11
C GLU A 100 -8.48 -9.27 -19.76
N ALA A 101 -8.48 -8.97 -21.07
CA ALA A 101 -9.71 -8.64 -21.78
C ALA A 101 -10.69 -9.83 -21.86
N GLU A 102 -10.18 -11.05 -21.99
CA GLU A 102 -11.00 -12.28 -21.95
C GLU A 102 -11.71 -12.43 -20.59
N ILE A 103 -11.01 -12.18 -19.48
CA ILE A 103 -11.62 -12.20 -18.15
C ILE A 103 -12.72 -11.15 -18.02
N VAL A 104 -12.51 -9.93 -18.55
CA VAL A 104 -13.55 -8.89 -18.53
C VAL A 104 -14.79 -9.31 -19.33
N ILE A 105 -14.63 -10.06 -20.43
CA ILE A 105 -15.78 -10.60 -21.19
C ILE A 105 -16.60 -11.55 -20.30
N ASP A 106 -15.92 -12.41 -19.54
CA ASP A 106 -16.57 -13.40 -18.69
C ASP A 106 -17.27 -12.77 -17.48
N LEU A 107 -16.68 -11.72 -16.89
CA LEU A 107 -17.22 -11.01 -15.73
C LEU A 107 -18.33 -10.02 -16.10
N GLU A 108 -18.03 -9.09 -17.03
CA GLU A 108 -18.94 -8.04 -17.46
C GLU A 108 -18.89 -7.86 -18.99
N PRO A 109 -19.68 -8.64 -19.75
CA PRO A 109 -19.72 -8.57 -21.20
C PRO A 109 -20.06 -7.18 -21.77
N ASN A 110 -20.78 -6.37 -20.98
CA ASN A 110 -21.23 -5.02 -21.34
C ASN A 110 -20.31 -3.91 -20.80
N HIS A 111 -19.10 -4.24 -20.33
CA HIS A 111 -18.16 -3.23 -19.83
C HIS A 111 -17.83 -2.20 -20.93
N PRO A 112 -17.96 -0.89 -20.67
CA PRO A 112 -17.88 0.14 -21.70
C PRO A 112 -16.51 0.19 -22.41
N ASP A 113 -15.44 -0.11 -21.69
CA ASP A 113 -14.08 -0.05 -22.24
C ASP A 113 -13.66 -1.33 -22.99
N LEU A 114 -14.40 -2.42 -22.82
CA LEU A 114 -14.02 -3.73 -23.35
C LEU A 114 -13.99 -3.77 -24.89
N PRO A 115 -15.02 -3.28 -25.62
CA PRO A 115 -14.98 -3.24 -27.09
C PRO A 115 -13.82 -2.41 -27.63
N LEU A 116 -13.45 -1.34 -26.93
CA LEU A 116 -12.31 -0.51 -27.29
C LEU A 116 -11.02 -1.31 -27.11
N LEU A 117 -10.80 -1.90 -25.93
CA LEU A 117 -9.60 -2.67 -25.63
C LEU A 117 -9.37 -3.79 -26.66
N ILE A 118 -10.41 -4.59 -26.97
CA ILE A 118 -10.33 -5.66 -27.98
C ILE A 118 -9.99 -5.10 -29.36
N ARG A 119 -10.59 -3.97 -29.74
CA ARG A 119 -10.31 -3.32 -31.03
C ARG A 119 -8.84 -2.92 -31.13
N TYR A 120 -8.28 -2.32 -30.08
CA TYR A 120 -6.86 -1.94 -30.03
C TYR A 120 -5.94 -3.17 -30.06
N LEU A 121 -6.26 -4.22 -29.30
CA LEU A 121 -5.46 -5.44 -29.28
C LEU A 121 -5.42 -6.15 -30.63
N ARG A 122 -6.54 -6.16 -31.36
CA ARG A 122 -6.61 -6.74 -32.71
C ARG A 122 -5.68 -6.03 -33.71
N GLN A 123 -5.46 -4.74 -33.53
CA GLN A 123 -4.57 -3.96 -34.40
C GLN A 123 -3.09 -4.28 -34.17
N HIS A 124 -2.75 -4.82 -33.00
CA HIS A 124 -1.37 -5.06 -32.55
C HIS A 124 -1.08 -6.55 -32.25
N ARG A 125 -1.82 -7.47 -32.90
CA ARG A 125 -1.69 -8.93 -32.74
C ARG A 125 -0.46 -9.50 -33.45
#